data_AF-A0A2E0H8G4-F1
#
_entry.id   AF-A0A2E0H8G4-F1
#
_cell.length_a   1.000
_cell.length_b   1.000
_cell.length_c   1.000
_cell.angle_alpha   90.00
_cell.angle_beta   90.00
_cell.angle_gamma   90.00
#
_symmetry.space_group_name_H-M   'P 1'
#
loop_
_entity.id
_entity.type
_entity.pdbx_description
1 polymer ?
#
loop_
_entity_poly.entity_id
_entity_poly.type
_entity_poly.pdbx_seq_one_letter_code
_entity_poly.pdbx_strand_id
1 'polypeptide(L)'
;MQSNNRILGDLARLASGAMSAAAGARDEMEQMLQYRFERFLNDRGWISREEFDATTEMAQKAREQQELVMERLIQLEERLILLEKAKKPLTRKPKTRAKKENN
;
A
#
# COMPACT_ATOMS: atom_id res chain seq x y z
N MET A 1 -60.16 -2.26 52.76
CA MET A 1 -59.46 -3.23 51.89
C MET A 1 -58.79 -2.48 50.74
N GLN A 2 -57.52 -2.00 50.85
CA GLN A 2 -56.81 -1.34 49.72
C GLN A 2 -55.31 -1.02 49.95
N SER A 3 -54.60 -1.66 50.90
CA SER A 3 -53.18 -1.34 51.18
C SER A 3 -52.16 -2.24 50.47
N ASN A 4 -52.51 -3.48 50.10
CA ASN A 4 -51.56 -4.45 49.53
C ASN A 4 -51.17 -4.22 48.06
N ASN A 5 -51.86 -3.34 47.33
CA ASN A 5 -51.67 -3.20 45.87
C ASN A 5 -50.67 -2.10 45.47
N ARG A 6 -50.18 -1.30 46.42
CA ARG A 6 -49.31 -0.13 46.17
C ARG A 6 -47.83 -0.51 46.00
N ILE A 7 -47.31 -1.36 46.89
CA ILE A 7 -45.90 -1.80 46.87
C ILE A 7 -45.62 -2.66 45.63
N LEU A 8 -46.56 -3.53 45.25
CA LEU A 8 -46.46 -4.33 44.02
C LEU A 8 -46.53 -3.45 42.76
N GLY A 9 -47.34 -2.39 42.78
CA GLY A 9 -47.42 -1.42 41.68
C GLY A 9 -46.15 -0.60 41.49
N ASP A 10 -45.53 -0.15 42.58
CA ASP A 10 -44.26 0.59 42.54
C ASP A 10 -43.11 -0.31 42.07
N LEU A 11 -43.08 -1.58 42.50
CA LEU A 11 -42.11 -2.55 42.00
C LEU A 11 -42.31 -2.85 40.50
N ALA A 12 -43.56 -2.96 40.03
CA ALA A 12 -43.85 -3.14 38.62
C ALA A 12 -43.39 -1.93 37.80
N ARG A 13 -43.61 -0.71 38.31
CA ARG A 13 -43.16 0.52 37.64
C ARG A 13 -41.64 0.65 37.59
N LEU A 14 -40.95 0.25 38.66
CA LEU A 14 -39.48 0.16 38.69
C LEU A 14 -38.96 -0.93 37.75
N ALA A 15 -39.60 -2.09 37.70
CA ALA A 15 -39.23 -3.18 36.79
C ALA A 15 -39.39 -2.77 35.32
N SER A 16 -40.49 -2.11 34.96
CA SER A 16 -40.70 -1.57 33.62
C SER A 16 -39.66 -0.49 33.26
N GLY A 17 -39.34 0.41 34.21
CA GLY A 17 -38.28 1.41 34.02
C GLY A 17 -36.89 0.79 33.85
N ALA A 18 -36.56 -0.22 34.67
CA ALA A 18 -35.29 -0.94 34.61
C ALA A 18 -35.15 -1.76 33.32
N MET A 19 -36.22 -2.41 32.84
CA MET A 19 -36.22 -3.08 31.55
C MET A 19 -35.99 -2.10 30.38
N SER A 20 -36.65 -0.94 30.41
CA SER A 20 -36.44 0.10 29.38
C SER A 20 -35.00 0.63 29.39
N ALA A 21 -34.43 0.86 30.57
CA ALA A 21 -33.05 1.31 30.72
C ALA A 21 -32.04 0.23 30.29
N ALA A 22 -32.31 -1.04 30.61
CA ALA A 22 -31.48 -2.16 30.19
C ALA A 22 -31.51 -2.37 28.67
N ALA A 23 -32.66 -2.16 28.03
CA ALA A 23 -32.78 -2.20 26.57
C ALA A 23 -31.94 -1.09 25.91
N GLY A 24 -32.03 0.16 26.39
CA GLY A 24 -31.21 1.26 25.88
C GLY A 24 -29.70 1.06 26.14
N ALA A 25 -29.33 0.59 27.34
CA ALA A 25 -27.94 0.29 27.68
C ALA A 25 -27.35 -0.83 26.81
N ARG A 26 -28.16 -1.82 26.41
CA ARG A 26 -27.73 -2.87 25.49
C ARG A 26 -27.41 -2.31 24.11
N ASP A 27 -28.27 -1.46 23.56
CA ASP A 27 -28.06 -0.85 22.24
C ASP A 27 -26.83 0.07 22.23
N GLU A 28 -26.58 0.79 23.33
CA GLU A 28 -25.37 1.60 23.50
C GLU A 28 -24.10 0.75 23.64
N MET A 29 -24.17 -0.37 24.37
CA MET A 29 -23.07 -1.32 24.47
C MET A 29 -22.75 -1.97 23.12
N GLU A 30 -23.77 -2.38 22.36
CA GLU A 30 -23.60 -3.00 21.05
C GLU A 30 -22.91 -2.04 20.06
N GLN A 31 -23.33 -0.78 20.02
CA GLN A 31 -22.67 0.25 19.22
C GLN A 31 -21.23 0.53 19.68
N MET A 32 -20.98 0.58 20.99
CA MET A 32 -19.61 0.74 21.50
C MET A 32 -18.71 -0.44 21.12
N LEU A 33 -19.23 -1.67 21.18
CA LEU A 33 -18.51 -2.88 20.81
C LEU A 33 -18.22 -2.91 19.31
N GLN A 34 -19.20 -2.58 18.46
CA GLN A 34 -19.05 -2.45 17.01
C GLN A 34 -17.92 -1.46 16.68
N TYR A 35 -17.97 -0.26 17.26
CA TYR A 35 -16.97 0.78 17.06
C TYR A 35 -15.57 0.34 17.49
N ARG A 36 -15.45 -0.34 18.65
CA ARG A 36 -14.16 -0.88 19.11
C ARG A 36 -13.66 -1.99 18.22
N PHE A 37 -14.55 -2.81 17.65
CA PHE A 37 -14.18 -3.88 16.73
C PHE A 37 -13.70 -3.34 15.39
N GLU A 38 -14.40 -2.37 14.79
CA GLU A 38 -13.95 -1.68 13.57
C GLU A 38 -12.59 -1.00 13.78
N ARG A 39 -12.44 -0.28 14.91
CA ARG A 39 -11.17 0.33 15.26
C ARG A 39 -10.06 -0.70 15.46
N PHE A 40 -10.35 -1.82 16.11
CA PHE A 40 -9.37 -2.89 16.29
C PHE A 40 -8.92 -3.52 14.96
N LEU A 41 -9.86 -3.75 14.03
CA LEU A 41 -9.55 -4.27 12.69
C LEU A 41 -8.68 -3.28 11.89
N ASN A 42 -9.01 -1.98 11.94
CA ASN A 42 -8.25 -0.93 11.28
C ASN A 42 -6.87 -0.71 11.93
N ASP A 43 -6.81 -0.63 13.27
CA ASP A 43 -5.57 -0.35 14.01
C ASP A 43 -4.58 -1.51 13.93
N ARG A 44 -5.04 -2.75 13.74
CA ARG A 44 -4.18 -3.93 13.58
C ARG A 44 -3.73 -4.19 12.14
N GLY A 45 -4.11 -3.33 11.17
CA GLY A 45 -3.70 -3.48 9.78
C GLY A 45 -4.31 -4.72 9.12
N TRP A 46 -5.60 -4.94 9.32
CA TRP A 46 -6.32 -6.00 8.59
C TRP A 46 -6.32 -5.66 7.10
N ILE A 47 -5.48 -6.36 6.32
CA ILE A 47 -5.47 -6.26 4.86
C ILE A 47 -6.52 -7.25 4.36
N SER A 48 -7.48 -6.75 3.58
CA SER A 48 -8.46 -7.63 2.94
C SER A 48 -7.76 -8.52 1.90
N ARG A 49 -8.33 -9.69 1.61
CA ARG A 49 -7.76 -10.60 0.59
C ARG A 49 -7.64 -9.91 -0.77
N GLU A 50 -8.61 -9.08 -1.12
CA GLU A 50 -8.63 -8.34 -2.37
C GLU A 50 -7.46 -7.35 -2.48
N GLU A 51 -7.16 -6.61 -1.40
CA GLU A 51 -6.00 -5.71 -1.35
C GLU A 51 -4.67 -6.47 -1.41
N PHE A 52 -4.61 -7.65 -0.78
CA PHE A 52 -3.43 -8.50 -0.84
C PHE A 52 -3.19 -9.03 -2.26
N ASP A 53 -4.25 -9.46 -2.95
CA ASP A 53 -4.16 -9.97 -4.31
C ASP A 53 -3.77 -8.84 -5.29
N ALA A 54 -4.38 -7.65 -5.14
CA ALA A 54 -4.06 -6.48 -5.95
C ALA A 54 -2.60 -6.02 -5.77
N THR A 55 -2.09 -6.00 -4.54
CA THR A 55 -0.70 -5.63 -4.25
C THR A 55 0.29 -6.68 -4.75
N THR A 56 -0.07 -7.97 -4.68
CA THR A 56 0.74 -9.07 -5.22
C THR A 56 0.86 -8.98 -6.74
N GLU A 57 -0.26 -8.76 -7.44
CA GLU A 57 -0.26 -8.58 -8.90
C GLU A 57 0.55 -7.35 -9.31
N MET A 58 0.40 -6.23 -8.59
CA MET A 58 1.21 -5.02 -8.81
C MET A 58 2.70 -5.28 -8.60
N ALA A 59 3.07 -6.02 -7.54
CA ALA A 59 4.45 -6.37 -7.25
C ALA A 59 5.06 -7.26 -8.34
N GLN A 60 4.30 -8.24 -8.85
CA GLN A 60 4.72 -9.09 -9.97
C GLN A 60 4.97 -8.26 -11.24
N LYS A 61 3.99 -7.44 -11.66
CA LYS A 61 4.13 -6.55 -12.83
C LYS A 61 5.31 -5.60 -12.69
N ALA A 62 5.55 -5.07 -11.49
CA ALA A 62 6.69 -4.19 -11.24
C ALA A 62 8.03 -4.91 -11.44
N ARG A 63 8.16 -6.18 -11.05
CA ARG A 63 9.37 -6.98 -11.29
C ARG A 63 9.60 -7.25 -12.77
N GLU A 64 8.56 -7.63 -13.51
CA GLU A 64 8.64 -7.84 -14.96
C GLU A 64 9.06 -6.56 -15.69
N GLN A 65 8.46 -5.42 -15.32
CA GLN A 65 8.80 -4.13 -15.90
C GLN A 65 10.23 -3.69 -15.56
N GLN A 66 10.72 -4.00 -14.36
CA GLN A 66 12.11 -3.72 -13.98
C GLN A 66 13.10 -4.43 -14.91
N GLU A 67 12.89 -5.71 -15.20
CA GLU A 67 13.77 -6.48 -16.10
C GLU A 67 13.79 -5.87 -17.52
N LEU A 68 12.62 -5.53 -18.06
CA LEU A 68 12.51 -4.89 -19.38
C LEU A 68 13.21 -3.53 -19.45
N VAL A 69 13.10 -2.72 -18.40
CA VAL A 69 13.77 -1.42 -18.33
C VAL A 69 15.28 -1.60 -18.23
N MET A 70 15.75 -2.56 -17.42
CA MET A 70 17.17 -2.86 -17.28
C MET A 70 17.78 -3.32 -18.61
N GLU A 71 17.09 -4.19 -19.36
CA GLU A 71 17.55 -4.62 -20.69
C GLU A 71 17.68 -3.43 -21.65
N ARG A 72 16.67 -2.55 -21.68
CA ARG A 72 16.71 -1.34 -22.51
C ARG A 72 17.82 -0.39 -22.11
N LEU A 73 18.10 -0.25 -20.81
CA LEU A 73 19.21 0.57 -20.31
C LEU A 73 20.55 0.04 -20.80
N ILE A 74 20.79 -1.28 -20.69
CA ILE A 74 22.04 -1.90 -21.18
C ILE A 74 22.21 -1.65 -22.69
N GLN A 75 21.16 -1.87 -23.48
CA GLN A 75 21.21 -1.63 -24.92
C GLN A 75 21.50 -0.15 -25.26
N LEU A 76 20.96 0.79 -24.48
CA LEU A 76 21.22 2.22 -24.66
C LEU A 76 22.65 2.59 -24.25
N GLU A 77 23.15 2.06 -23.14
CA GLU A 77 24.52 2.26 -22.66
C GLU A 77 25.54 1.74 -23.68
N GLU A 78 25.32 0.55 -24.25
CA GLU A 78 26.16 0.00 -25.31
C GLU A 78 26.18 0.89 -26.55
N ARG A 79 25.01 1.37 -26.99
CA ARG A 79 24.89 2.30 -28.13
C ARG A 79 25.63 3.61 -27.87
N LEU A 80 25.53 4.16 -26.66
CA LEU A 80 26.26 5.37 -26.28
C LEU A 80 27.78 5.15 -26.34
N ILE A 81 28.28 4.03 -25.82
CA ILE A 81 29.71 3.69 -25.88
C ILE A 81 30.19 3.59 -27.33
N LEU A 82 29.40 2.97 -28.21
CA LEU A 82 29.72 2.86 -29.64
C LEU A 82 29.76 4.23 -30.32
N LEU A 83 28.79 5.11 -30.02
CA LEU A 83 28.73 6.46 -30.56
C LEU A 83 29.88 7.34 -30.05
N GLU A 84 30.26 7.22 -28.77
CA GLU A 84 31.42 7.92 -28.20
C GLU A 84 32.73 7.47 -28.85
N LYS A 85 32.90 6.17 -29.07
CA LYS A 85 34.05 5.62 -29.82
C LYS A 85 34.07 6.12 -31.26
N ALA A 86 32.91 6.15 -31.93
CA ALA A 86 32.77 6.63 -33.31
C ALA A 86 33.01 8.15 -33.45
N LYS A 87 32.77 8.94 -32.40
CA LYS A 87 33.09 10.38 -32.35
C LYS A 87 34.59 10.67 -32.23
N LYS A 88 35.41 9.67 -31.88
CA LYS A 88 36.83 9.85 -31.55
C LYS A 88 37.89 9.69 -32.68
N PRO A 89 37.63 9.89 -34.01
CA PRO A 89 38.71 9.89 -34.98
C PRO A 89 38.96 11.28 -35.62
N LEU A 90 39.51 12.25 -34.89
CA LEU A 90 39.95 13.54 -35.47
C LEU A 90 41.27 14.10 -34.91
N THR A 91 42.23 13.24 -34.55
CA THR A 91 43.65 13.65 -34.54
C THR A 91 44.50 12.67 -35.34
N ARG A 92 44.27 12.64 -36.66
CA ARG A 92 45.24 12.12 -37.63
C ARG A 92 46.41 13.12 -37.71
N LYS A 93 47.61 12.73 -37.28
CA LYS A 93 48.86 13.37 -37.74
C LYS A 93 49.41 12.62 -38.97
N PRO A 94 49.99 13.34 -39.95
CA PRO A 94 50.13 12.86 -41.33
C PRO A 94 51.37 11.98 -41.52
N LYS A 95 51.27 11.05 -42.49
CA LYS A 95 52.41 10.32 -43.06
C LYS A 95 53.40 11.32 -43.68
N THR A 96 54.52 11.59 -43.01
CA THR A 96 55.70 12.13 -43.68
C THR A 96 56.41 11.00 -44.43
N ARG A 97 56.20 11.02 -45.74
CA ARG A 97 57.02 10.38 -46.77
C ARG A 97 58.39 11.05 -46.73
N ALA A 98 59.34 10.51 -45.97
CA ALA A 98 60.75 10.90 -46.08
C ALA A 98 61.40 10.07 -47.19
N LYS A 99 61.71 10.78 -48.27
CA LYS A 99 62.31 10.33 -49.53
C LYS A 99 63.80 10.01 -49.31
N LYS A 100 64.31 9.04 -50.06
CA LYS A 100 65.74 8.85 -50.37
C LYS A 100 66.40 10.20 -50.73
N GLU A 101 67.61 10.48 -50.23
CA GLU A 101 68.73 11.07 -51.00
C GLU A 101 69.94 11.37 -50.08
N ASN A 102 71.10 10.78 -50.45
CA ASN A 102 72.51 11.17 -50.24
C ASN A 102 72.95 11.88 -48.94
N ASN A 103 73.82 11.21 -48.17
CA ASN A 103 75.28 11.45 -48.11
C ASN A 103 75.91 10.45 -47.12
#